data_AF-A0A0D0DE62-F1
#
_entry.id   AF-A0A0D0DE62-F1
#
_cell.length_a   1.000
_cell.length_b   1.000
_cell.length_c   1.000
_cell.angle_alpha   90.00
_cell.angle_beta   90.00
_cell.angle_gamma   90.00
#
_symmetry.space_group_name_H-M   'P 1'
#
loop_
_entity.id
_entity.type
_entity.pdbx_description
1 polymer ?
#
loop_
_entity_poly.entity_id
_entity_poly.type
_entity_poly.pdbx_seq_one_letter_code
_entity_poly.pdbx_strand_id
1 'polypeptide(L)' 'KKKGERLNAREVKGTVKFGGGSLMVWGYIVWNGVEVFSEGLLQSMEESGISECDIIFQQDNDPKHTSKRSQR' A
#
# COMPACT_ATOMS: atom_id res chain seq x y z
N LYS A 1 16.52 16.18 -34.32
CA LYS A 1 16.81 16.05 -32.88
C LYS A 1 18.14 15.35 -32.71
N LYS A 2 19.04 15.79 -31.82
CA LYS A 2 20.31 15.09 -31.62
C LYS A 2 20.06 13.80 -30.83
N LYS A 3 20.77 12.75 -31.18
CA LYS A 3 20.69 11.47 -30.45
C LYS A 3 21.11 11.70 -29.00
N GLY A 4 20.23 11.40 -28.05
CA GLY A 4 20.46 11.56 -26.61
C GLY A 4 19.85 12.81 -25.96
N GLU A 5 19.23 13.72 -26.72
CA GLU A 5 18.53 14.87 -26.14
C GLU A 5 17.20 14.47 -25.48
N ARG A 6 16.95 14.97 -24.25
CA ARG A 6 15.70 14.75 -23.51
C ARG A 6 14.48 15.24 -24.32
N LEU A 7 13.36 14.53 -24.23
CA LEU A 7 12.10 14.95 -24.84
C LEU A 7 11.49 16.14 -24.08
N ASN A 8 10.98 17.13 -24.82
CA ASN A 8 10.21 18.25 -24.30
C ASN A 8 8.70 17.91 -24.31
N ALA A 9 7.89 18.72 -23.62
CA ALA A 9 6.46 18.45 -23.45
C ALA A 9 5.65 18.44 -24.77
N ARG A 10 6.12 19.13 -25.83
CA ARG A 10 5.46 19.11 -27.15
C ARG A 10 5.75 17.84 -27.95
N GLU A 11 6.74 17.06 -27.52
CA GLU A 11 7.22 15.85 -28.19
C GLU A 11 6.73 14.57 -27.51
N VAL A 12 6.05 14.69 -26.37
CA VAL A 12 5.50 13.57 -25.60
C VAL A 12 3.98 13.68 -25.59
N LYS A 13 3.29 12.60 -25.95
CA LYS A 13 1.84 12.50 -25.76
C LYS A 13 1.56 12.24 -24.28
N GLY A 14 0.75 13.11 -23.66
CA GLY A 14 0.32 12.92 -22.27
C GLY A 14 -0.40 11.59 -22.07
N THR A 15 -0.12 10.91 -20.96
CA THR A 15 -0.82 9.71 -20.50
C THR A 15 -1.06 9.81 -19.00
N VAL A 16 -2.11 9.15 -18.52
CA VAL A 16 -2.43 9.08 -17.09
C VAL A 16 -1.47 8.13 -16.35
N LYS A 17 -1.03 7.04 -17.01
CA LYS A 17 -0.09 6.06 -16.44
C LYS A 17 0.90 5.59 -17.50
N PHE A 18 2.19 5.57 -17.15
CA PHE A 18 3.27 5.08 -18.01
C PHE A 18 3.53 3.59 -17.79
N GLY A 19 4.12 2.91 -18.79
CA GLY A 19 4.36 1.46 -18.79
C GLY A 19 5.51 0.98 -17.90
N GLY A 20 6.05 1.81 -17.01
CA GLY A 20 7.17 1.44 -16.12
C GLY A 20 6.78 0.48 -14.98
N GLY A 21 5.54 -0.01 -14.94
CA GLY A 21 5.01 -0.87 -13.89
C GLY A 21 4.48 -0.10 -12.67
N SER A 22 4.05 -0.85 -11.66
CA SER A 22 3.62 -0.32 -10.36
C SER A 22 3.86 -1.34 -9.25
N LEU A 23 4.27 -0.87 -8.07
CA LEU A 23 4.33 -1.65 -6.84
C LEU A 23 3.09 -1.35 -6.00
N MET A 24 2.38 -2.39 -5.57
CA MET A 24 1.28 -2.29 -4.61
C MET A 24 1.79 -2.80 -3.27
N VAL A 25 1.60 -2.03 -2.22
CA VAL A 25 2.07 -2.33 -0.86
C VAL A 25 0.85 -2.36 0.07
N TRP A 26 0.82 -3.33 0.99
CA TRP A 26 -0.13 -3.37 2.08
C TRP A 26 0.58 -3.01 3.39
N GLY A 27 -0.12 -2.30 4.25
CA GLY A 27 0.39 -1.83 5.53
C GLY A 27 -0.74 -1.20 6.33
N TYR A 28 -0.41 -0.74 7.54
CA TYR A 28 -1.35 -0.11 8.44
C TYR A 28 -0.72 1.08 9.15
N ILE A 29 -1.57 1.92 9.71
CA ILE A 29 -1.19 3.11 10.45
C ILE A 29 -1.83 3.03 11.82
N VAL A 30 -1.02 3.26 12.85
CA VAL A 30 -1.43 3.34 14.24
C VAL A 30 -1.01 4.68 14.83
N TRP A 31 -1.50 5.01 16.03
CA TRP A 31 -1.15 6.27 16.68
C TRP A 31 0.36 6.42 16.95
N ASN A 32 1.09 5.30 17.07
CA ASN A 32 2.53 5.27 17.32
C ASN A 32 3.38 5.26 16.03
N GLY A 33 2.78 5.20 14.83
CA GLY A 33 3.54 5.18 13.57
C GLY A 33 2.89 4.44 12.40
N VAL A 34 3.69 4.20 11.37
CA VAL A 34 3.30 3.49 10.14
C VAL A 34 4.11 2.21 10.03
N GLU A 35 3.45 1.11 9.70
CA GLU A 35 4.12 -0.17 9.43
C GLU A 35 3.75 -0.72 8.06
N VAL A 36 4.77 -1.23 7.37
CA VAL A 36 4.65 -1.91 6.08
C VAL A 36 4.69 -3.40 6.34
N PHE A 37 3.71 -4.12 5.79
CA PHE A 37 3.58 -5.53 6.07
C PHE A 37 4.71 -6.35 5.44
N SER A 38 5.58 -6.90 6.29
CA SER A 38 6.67 -7.78 5.90
C SER A 38 6.47 -9.24 6.35
N GLU A 39 6.05 -9.47 7.60
CA GLU A 39 6.07 -10.84 8.19
C GLU A 39 4.75 -11.33 8.83
N GLY A 40 3.74 -10.47 8.96
CA GLY A 40 2.44 -10.86 9.53
C GLY A 40 1.88 -9.79 10.48
N LEU A 41 0.55 -9.65 10.54
CA LEU A 41 -0.09 -8.51 11.22
C LEU A 41 0.05 -8.63 12.73
N LEU A 42 -0.21 -9.82 13.28
CA LEU A 42 -0.18 -10.08 14.72
C LEU A 42 1.23 -9.94 15.29
N GLN A 43 2.23 -10.49 14.59
CA GLN A 43 3.63 -10.39 15.01
C GLN A 43 4.10 -8.93 15.02
N SER A 44 3.77 -8.17 13.96
CA SER A 44 4.14 -6.75 13.87
C SER A 44 3.43 -5.92 14.95
N MET A 45 2.16 -6.24 15.27
CA MET A 45 1.42 -5.60 16.36
C MET A 45 2.04 -5.88 17.74
N GLU A 46 2.47 -7.11 18.02
CA GLU A 46 3.16 -7.47 19.27
C GLU A 46 4.47 -6.67 19.42
N GLU A 47 5.25 -6.57 18.35
CA GLU A 47 6.49 -5.78 18.31
C GLU A 47 6.23 -4.27 18.51
N SER A 48 5.08 -3.76 18.06
CA SER A 48 4.69 -2.34 18.21
C SER A 48 4.31 -1.94 19.65
N GLY A 49 4.15 -2.92 20.56
CA GLY A 49 3.81 -2.70 21.96
C GLY A 49 2.36 -2.25 22.21
N ILE A 50 1.48 -2.41 21.22
CA ILE A 50 0.06 -2.08 21.35
C ILE A 50 -0.67 -3.30 21.90
N SER A 51 -1.38 -3.12 23.02
CA SER A 51 -2.19 -4.21 23.60
C SER A 51 -3.30 -4.62 22.64
N GLU A 52 -3.48 -5.93 22.43
CA GLU A 52 -4.56 -6.48 21.61
C GLU A 52 -5.95 -5.98 22.01
N CYS A 53 -6.17 -5.71 23.30
CA CYS A 53 -7.44 -5.21 23.84
C CYS A 53 -7.76 -3.77 23.42
N ASP A 54 -6.76 -2.99 23.02
CA ASP A 54 -6.90 -1.58 22.63
C ASP A 54 -6.95 -1.40 21.11
N ILE A 55 -6.88 -2.50 20.34
CA ILE A 55 -6.79 -2.45 18.89
C ILE A 55 -8.19 -2.50 18.26
N ILE A 56 -8.48 -1.48 17.45
CA ILE A 56 -9.61 -1.49 16.52
C ILE A 56 -9.06 -1.68 15.12
N PHE A 57 -9.36 -2.82 14.49
CA PHE A 57 -8.97 -3.08 13.12
C PHE A 57 -9.94 -2.37 12.15
N GLN A 58 -9.43 -1.38 11.41
CA GLN A 58 -10.17 -0.65 10.39
C GLN A 58 -9.62 -0.96 9.00
N GLN A 59 -10.51 -1.33 8.08
CA GLN A 59 -10.22 -1.48 6.65
C GLN A 59 -11.38 -0.90 5.83
N ASP A 60 -11.22 -0.77 4.52
CA ASP A 60 -12.31 -0.34 3.65
C ASP A 60 -13.39 -1.43 3.54
N ASN A 61 -14.55 -1.07 2.97
CA ASN A 61 -15.66 -1.99 2.78
C ASN A 61 -15.61 -2.71 1.42
N ASP A 62 -14.41 -2.99 0.89
CA ASP A 62 -14.28 -3.82 -0.32
C ASP A 62 -14.89 -5.21 -0.04
N PRO A 63 -15.80 -5.72 -0.90
CA PRO A 63 -16.48 -7.01 -0.70
C PRO A 63 -15.54 -8.18 -0.38
N LYS A 64 -14.28 -8.13 -0.82
CA LYS A 64 -13.27 -9.17 -0.50
C LYS A 64 -12.98 -9.27 1.00
N HIS A 65 -13.08 -8.16 1.75
CA HIS A 65 -12.81 -8.11 3.18
C HIS A 65 -13.94 -8.72 4.02
N THR A 66 -15.15 -8.82 3.47
CA THR A 66 -16.29 -9.51 4.09
C THR A 66 -16.51 -10.93 3.56
N SER A 67 -15.55 -11.49 2.83
CA SER A 67 -15.67 -12.85 2.28
C SER A 67 -15.57 -13.93 3.38
N LYS A 68 -16.14 -15.11 3.15
CA LYS A 68 -16.03 -16.25 4.10
C LYS A 68 -14.58 -16.67 4.38
N ARG A 69 -13.66 -16.38 3.45
CA ARG A 69 -12.24 -16.71 3.58
C ARG A 69 -11.48 -15.72 4.46
N SER A 70 -11.91 -14.46 4.51
CA SER A 70 -11.30 -13.42 5.34
C SER A 70 -11.85 -13.38 6.77
N GLN A 71 -12.99 -14.02 7.02
CA GLN A 71 -13.61 -14.13 8.35
C GLN A 71 -13.16 -15.35 9.16
N ARG A 72 -12.26 -16.17 8.63
CA ARG A 72 -11.75 -17.39 9.26
C ARG A 72 -10.35 -17.19 9.79
#